data_AF-A0A978SV40-F1
#
_entry.id   AF-A0A978SV40-F1
#
_cell.length_a   1.000
_cell.length_b   1.000
_cell.length_c   1.000
_cell.angle_alpha   90.00
_cell.angle_beta   90.00
_cell.angle_gamma   90.00
#
_symmetry.space_group_name_H-M   'P 1'
#
loop_
_entity.id
_entity.type
_entity.pdbx_description
1 polymer ?
#
loop_
_entity_poly.entity_id
_entity_poly.type
_entity_poly.pdbx_seq_one_letter_code
_entity_poly.pdbx_strand_id
1 'polypeptide(L)'
;MRRLRKIALALTNASAIVAAFGLIQMSPLPTPFTARSTAEPPIAALALPKLSEIHSLEELYQIRERILNHLEKSYAQAVKHTSKPSDKKLLQMLREVEVRILTEERASDNWEQAQRLAREAAEMKKNPKQSVETVKKKQLLLAQAIHNLLEIPKNSSLAGLIPLKIKEFEGKLTKSNYTVNENNFLEAIARESGLSKEAMITVCHISRYCVSLRGKREPASPASLIKIPIAVALLQKISEQNIDLDTEIYVQSGNFTEDASAIRSLQRYPLKVLLGEMIDHSSNIATNQLIDYLGYNYINKYLENSGYKVTRVNFKLMGERIMPWKPGSGRNRINSDELTEMMLQIYNYEIPGAEVLVEALSRQYDRVMGYAALQGTEAQWLGEKTGENSKVLGTTLAFNYADDIYAITVIDNRPGTYIQIRNSITKIVDHIVKNGGL
;
A
#
# COMPACT_ATOMS: atom_id res chain seq x y z
N MET A 1 4.71 -10.24 39.34
CA MET A 1 3.87 -9.85 40.50
C MET A 1 2.85 -8.81 39.98
N ARG A 2 1.59 -9.20 39.73
CA ARG A 2 0.39 -8.95 40.59
C ARG A 2 0.18 -7.44 40.83
N ARG A 3 -0.92 -6.75 40.50
CA ARG A 3 -2.40 -6.99 40.43
C ARG A 3 -3.00 -5.74 39.73
N LEU A 4 -3.98 -5.73 38.81
CA LEU A 4 -5.41 -6.13 38.81
C LEU A 4 -6.27 -5.66 40.00
N ARG A 5 -7.25 -4.78 39.72
CA ARG A 5 -8.64 -4.66 40.26
C ARG A 5 -9.32 -3.50 39.49
N LYS A 6 -10.32 -3.67 38.61
CA LYS A 6 -11.71 -4.15 38.76
C LYS A 6 -12.44 -3.58 39.98
N ILE A 7 -13.43 -2.72 39.73
CA ILE A 7 -14.63 -2.55 40.55
C ILE A 7 -15.84 -2.55 39.61
N ALA A 8 -16.83 -3.35 39.98
CA ALA A 8 -18.14 -3.48 39.37
C ALA A 8 -19.21 -3.24 40.45
N LEU A 9 -20.42 -2.95 39.96
CA LEU A 9 -21.74 -3.06 40.61
C LEU A 9 -22.09 -2.08 41.75
N ALA A 10 -23.23 -1.39 41.59
CA ALA A 10 -24.46 -1.77 42.29
C ALA A 10 -25.70 -1.07 41.68
N LEU A 11 -26.69 -1.88 41.29
CA LEU A 11 -28.08 -1.51 41.08
C LEU A 11 -28.78 -1.49 42.46
N THR A 12 -29.64 -0.50 42.69
CA THR A 12 -30.74 -0.61 43.66
C THR A 12 -31.99 0.08 43.13
N ASN A 13 -33.07 -0.69 43.13
CA ASN A 13 -34.45 -0.31 42.81
C ASN A 13 -35.03 0.72 43.79
N ALA A 14 -35.95 1.55 43.31
CA ALA A 14 -37.06 2.05 44.13
C ALA A 14 -38.28 2.37 43.24
N SER A 15 -39.43 1.87 43.66
CA SER A 15 -40.76 1.97 43.05
C SER A 15 -41.57 3.15 43.62
N ALA A 16 -42.45 3.76 42.82
CA ALA A 16 -43.68 4.48 43.24
C ALA A 16 -44.54 4.81 41.98
N ILE A 17 -45.60 4.05 41.66
CA ILE A 17 -47.04 4.24 41.95
C ILE A 17 -47.64 5.60 41.48
N VAL A 18 -48.65 5.57 40.58
CA VAL A 18 -50.09 5.98 40.78
C VAL A 18 -50.81 6.28 39.45
N ALA A 19 -51.92 5.54 39.23
CA ALA A 19 -53.21 5.81 38.54
C ALA A 19 -53.23 6.35 37.08
N ALA A 20 -54.19 6.04 36.21
CA ALA A 20 -55.63 5.83 36.43
C ALA A 20 -56.33 5.12 35.23
N PHE A 21 -57.33 4.31 35.58
CA PHE A 21 -58.67 4.07 34.98
C PHE A 21 -58.88 3.94 33.46
N GLY A 22 -59.58 2.86 33.07
CA GLY A 22 -60.26 2.76 31.78
C GLY A 22 -60.92 1.43 31.40
N LEU A 23 -61.94 1.00 32.18
CA LEU A 23 -63.13 0.20 31.81
C LEU A 23 -63.04 -1.24 31.23
N ILE A 24 -63.99 -2.02 31.74
CA ILE A 24 -64.22 -3.47 31.61
C ILE A 24 -65.29 -3.75 30.54
N GLN A 25 -65.16 -4.84 29.78
CA GLN A 25 -66.31 -5.68 29.41
C GLN A 25 -65.97 -7.18 29.50
N MET A 26 -66.93 -7.95 30.00
CA MET A 26 -66.84 -9.36 30.39
C MET A 26 -67.26 -10.34 29.26
N SER A 27 -66.48 -11.43 29.12
CA SER A 27 -66.81 -12.88 29.00
C SER A 27 -67.95 -13.37 28.08
N PRO A 28 -67.81 -14.53 27.36
CA PRO A 28 -67.69 -15.85 28.00
C PRO A 28 -66.75 -16.90 27.34
N LEU A 29 -66.33 -17.90 28.14
CA LEU A 29 -65.78 -19.21 27.75
C LEU A 29 -66.92 -20.26 27.73
N PRO A 30 -66.71 -21.55 27.34
CA PRO A 30 -65.93 -22.12 26.24
C PRO A 30 -66.70 -23.25 25.48
N THR A 31 -66.25 -23.65 24.29
CA THR A 31 -66.41 -25.05 23.82
C THR A 31 -65.26 -25.46 22.90
N PRO A 32 -64.92 -26.77 22.86
CA PRO A 32 -63.61 -27.24 22.43
C PRO A 32 -63.60 -27.51 20.93
N PHE A 33 -62.56 -27.07 20.24
CA PHE A 33 -62.29 -27.51 18.87
C PHE A 33 -60.84 -27.98 18.76
N THR A 34 -60.72 -29.30 18.73
CA THR A 34 -59.71 -30.12 18.05
C THR A 34 -58.26 -29.63 18.08
N ALA A 35 -57.42 -30.45 18.73
CA ALA A 35 -55.97 -30.42 18.61
C ALA A 35 -55.54 -30.34 17.15
N ARG A 36 -55.12 -29.15 16.71
CA ARG A 36 -54.35 -28.97 15.50
C ARG A 36 -52.88 -28.97 15.92
N SER A 37 -52.19 -30.03 15.53
CA SER A 37 -50.73 -30.13 15.58
C SER A 37 -50.12 -28.85 14.99
N THR A 38 -49.57 -27.99 15.84
CA THR A 38 -48.67 -26.92 15.42
C THR A 38 -47.25 -27.48 15.46
N ALA A 39 -46.91 -28.27 14.45
CA ALA A 39 -45.52 -28.32 14.04
C ALA A 39 -45.13 -26.90 13.64
N GLU A 40 -44.21 -26.29 14.38
CA GLU A 40 -43.60 -25.01 14.00
C GLU A 40 -42.98 -25.14 12.60
N PRO A 41 -43.13 -24.14 11.72
CA PRO A 41 -42.60 -24.23 10.37
C PRO A 41 -41.06 -24.17 10.40
N PRO A 42 -40.39 -24.83 9.45
CA PRO A 42 -38.94 -24.72 9.29
C PRO A 42 -38.55 -23.29 8.88
N ILE A 43 -37.24 -23.00 8.94
CA ILE A 43 -36.46 -21.74 8.78
C ILE A 43 -36.81 -20.83 7.58
N ALA A 44 -37.86 -21.10 6.80
CA ALA A 44 -38.35 -20.27 5.71
C ALA A 44 -38.83 -18.85 6.11
N ALA A 45 -38.88 -18.49 7.40
CA ALA A 45 -39.45 -17.21 7.85
C ALA A 45 -38.45 -16.05 8.06
N LEU A 46 -37.14 -16.29 7.97
CA LEU A 46 -36.15 -15.21 7.91
C LEU A 46 -35.80 -15.00 6.43
N ALA A 47 -36.65 -14.29 5.69
CA ALA A 47 -36.35 -13.84 4.33
C ALA A 47 -35.23 -12.78 4.37
N LEU A 48 -34.01 -13.21 4.68
CA LEU A 48 -32.82 -12.36 4.69
C LEU A 48 -32.28 -12.27 3.25
N PRO A 49 -32.00 -11.04 2.76
CA PRO A 49 -31.44 -10.85 1.42
C PRO A 49 -30.04 -11.47 1.32
N LYS A 50 -29.61 -11.78 0.10
CA LYS A 50 -28.22 -12.23 -0.11
C LYS A 50 -27.28 -11.07 0.20
N LEU A 51 -26.10 -11.36 0.76
CA LEU A 51 -25.13 -10.32 1.12
C LEU A 51 -24.71 -9.44 -0.07
N SER A 52 -24.80 -9.97 -1.30
CA SER A 52 -24.54 -9.27 -2.56
C SER A 52 -25.61 -8.26 -2.97
N GLU A 53 -26.79 -8.30 -2.35
CA GLU A 53 -27.95 -7.44 -2.65
C GLU A 53 -28.09 -6.29 -1.64
N ILE A 54 -27.16 -6.18 -0.68
CA ILE A 54 -27.16 -5.15 0.36
C ILE A 54 -26.29 -3.99 -0.11
N HIS A 55 -26.83 -2.78 -0.09
CA HIS A 55 -26.19 -1.62 -0.71
C HIS A 55 -25.90 -0.48 0.27
N SER A 56 -26.20 -0.66 1.56
CA SER A 56 -25.92 0.34 2.59
C SER A 56 -25.44 -0.24 3.92
N LEU A 57 -24.67 0.56 4.65
CA LEU A 57 -24.21 0.24 6.01
C LEU A 57 -25.38 0.06 6.99
N GLU A 58 -26.42 0.88 6.85
CA GLU A 58 -27.63 0.81 7.67
C GLU A 58 -28.37 -0.54 7.50
N GLU A 59 -28.49 -1.02 6.26
CA GLU A 59 -29.10 -2.33 5.98
C GLU A 59 -28.28 -3.48 6.59
N LEU A 60 -26.94 -3.39 6.58
CA LEU A 60 -26.07 -4.38 7.22
C LEU A 60 -26.27 -4.42 8.73
N TYR A 61 -26.39 -3.26 9.38
CA TYR A 61 -26.71 -3.16 10.81
C TYR A 61 -28.08 -3.78 11.12
N GLN A 62 -29.10 -3.48 10.33
CA GLN A 62 -30.44 -4.07 10.51
C GLN A 62 -30.43 -5.59 10.35
N ILE A 63 -29.64 -6.13 9.42
CA ILE A 63 -29.49 -7.57 9.23
C ILE A 63 -28.74 -8.21 10.40
N ARG A 64 -27.65 -7.58 10.88
CA ARG A 64 -26.92 -8.01 12.08
C ARG A 64 -27.87 -8.13 13.28
N GLU A 65 -28.66 -7.09 13.55
CA GLU A 65 -29.61 -7.09 14.66
C GLU A 65 -30.70 -8.16 14.50
N ARG A 66 -31.21 -8.40 13.28
CA ARG A 66 -32.17 -9.48 13.03
C ARG A 66 -31.57 -10.87 13.32
N ILE A 67 -30.32 -11.11 12.93
CA ILE A 67 -29.61 -12.38 13.18
C ILE A 67 -29.36 -12.56 14.68
N LEU A 68 -28.88 -11.52 15.38
CA LEU A 68 -28.63 -11.55 16.82
C LEU A 68 -29.91 -11.84 17.62
N ASN A 69 -31.01 -11.13 17.31
CA ASN A 69 -32.31 -11.34 17.95
C ASN A 69 -32.83 -12.78 17.76
N HIS A 70 -32.57 -13.39 16.61
CA HIS A 70 -32.97 -14.79 16.37
C HIS A 70 -32.12 -15.78 17.16
N LEU A 71 -30.80 -15.57 17.18
CA LEU A 71 -29.87 -16.39 17.96
C LEU A 71 -30.18 -16.32 19.47
N GLU A 72 -30.51 -15.12 19.98
CA GLU A 72 -30.89 -14.91 21.38
C GLU A 72 -32.20 -15.63 21.73
N LYS A 73 -33.23 -15.54 20.87
CA LYS A 73 -34.49 -16.27 21.06
C LYS A 73 -34.30 -17.79 21.00
N SER A 74 -33.49 -18.28 20.06
CA SER A 74 -33.12 -19.71 19.95
C SER A 74 -32.40 -20.18 21.22
N TYR A 75 -31.46 -19.38 21.74
CA TYR A 75 -30.72 -19.67 22.96
C TYR A 75 -31.61 -19.68 24.21
N ALA A 76 -32.52 -18.71 24.35
CA ALA A 76 -33.49 -18.63 25.45
C ALA A 76 -34.44 -19.85 25.49
N GLN A 77 -34.73 -20.45 24.34
CA GLN A 77 -35.54 -21.67 24.22
C GLN A 77 -34.72 -22.96 24.43
N ALA A 78 -33.39 -22.91 24.32
CA ALA A 78 -32.50 -24.08 24.25
C ALA A 78 -31.90 -24.52 25.59
N VAL A 79 -32.50 -24.19 26.73
CA VAL A 79 -31.99 -24.47 28.10
C VAL A 79 -31.77 -25.98 28.42
N LYS A 80 -31.94 -26.93 27.47
CA LYS A 80 -31.61 -28.35 27.70
C LYS A 80 -30.87 -29.15 26.63
N HIS A 81 -30.53 -28.69 25.42
CA HIS A 81 -29.75 -29.51 24.47
C HIS A 81 -28.88 -28.73 23.47
N THR A 82 -27.88 -29.43 22.91
CA THR A 82 -26.83 -28.99 21.98
C THR A 82 -27.33 -28.19 20.77
N SER A 83 -26.53 -27.18 20.34
CA SER A 83 -26.80 -26.24 19.24
C SER A 83 -27.30 -26.90 17.94
N LYS A 84 -28.36 -26.35 17.35
CA LYS A 84 -28.97 -26.89 16.11
C LYS A 84 -28.11 -26.53 14.87
N PRO A 85 -28.12 -27.33 13.79
CA PRO A 85 -27.42 -27.02 12.53
C PRO A 85 -27.78 -25.65 11.91
N SER A 86 -29.00 -25.16 12.17
CA SER A 86 -29.47 -23.83 11.77
C SER A 86 -28.69 -22.68 12.43
N ASP A 87 -28.31 -22.85 13.71
CA ASP A 87 -27.59 -21.83 14.47
C ASP A 87 -26.17 -21.68 13.93
N LYS A 88 -25.53 -22.78 13.49
CA LYS A 88 -24.20 -22.73 12.85
C LYS A 88 -24.20 -21.91 11.56
N LYS A 89 -25.25 -22.04 10.73
CA LYS A 89 -25.39 -21.26 9.50
C LYS A 89 -25.62 -19.77 9.79
N LEU A 90 -26.45 -19.45 10.78
CA LEU A 90 -26.68 -18.07 11.21
C LEU A 90 -25.43 -17.43 11.83
N LEU A 91 -24.64 -18.19 12.59
CA LEU A 91 -23.35 -17.73 13.13
C LEU A 91 -22.33 -17.45 12.02
N GLN A 92 -22.31 -18.26 10.96
CA GLN A 92 -21.46 -17.98 9.79
C GLN A 92 -21.92 -16.69 9.07
N MET A 93 -23.23 -16.56 8.82
CA MET A 93 -23.80 -15.35 8.20
C MET A 93 -23.54 -14.10 9.05
N LEU A 94 -23.63 -14.20 10.38
CA LEU A 94 -23.31 -13.09 11.28
C LEU A 94 -21.86 -12.63 11.10
N ARG A 95 -20.90 -13.55 11.03
CA ARG A 95 -19.48 -13.21 10.77
C ARG A 95 -19.30 -12.51 9.43
N GLU A 96 -19.97 -13.00 8.38
CA GLU A 96 -19.90 -12.40 7.05
C GLU A 96 -20.47 -10.98 7.04
N VAL A 97 -21.60 -10.75 7.74
CA VAL A 97 -22.21 -9.43 7.92
C VAL A 97 -21.29 -8.52 8.73
N GLU A 98 -20.69 -8.98 9.82
CA GLU A 98 -19.79 -8.18 10.66
C GLU A 98 -18.52 -7.76 9.91
N VAL A 99 -17.91 -8.66 9.13
CA VAL A 99 -16.77 -8.31 8.26
C VAL A 99 -17.18 -7.27 7.22
N ARG A 100 -18.39 -7.38 6.67
CA ARG A 100 -18.90 -6.41 5.70
C ARG A 100 -19.18 -5.05 6.33
N ILE A 101 -19.74 -5.00 7.55
CA ILE A 101 -19.92 -3.76 8.32
C ILE A 101 -18.58 -3.06 8.50
N LEU A 102 -17.57 -3.75 9.03
CA LEU A 102 -16.22 -3.18 9.22
C LEU A 102 -15.62 -2.64 7.92
N THR A 103 -15.85 -3.32 6.80
CA THR A 103 -15.39 -2.89 5.48
C THR A 103 -16.07 -1.58 5.05
N GLU A 104 -17.39 -1.50 5.20
CA GLU A 104 -18.15 -0.31 4.80
C GLU A 104 -17.94 0.87 5.77
N GLU A 105 -17.70 0.63 7.06
CA GLU A 105 -17.32 1.66 8.03
C GLU A 105 -15.98 2.30 7.68
N ARG A 106 -14.95 1.47 7.44
CA ARG A 106 -13.64 1.99 7.01
C ARG A 106 -13.74 2.74 5.68
N ALA A 107 -14.54 2.23 4.75
CA ALA A 107 -14.79 2.92 3.48
C ALA A 107 -15.46 4.29 3.69
N SER A 108 -16.44 4.35 4.60
CA SER A 108 -17.14 5.58 4.97
C SER A 108 -16.19 6.59 5.62
N ASP A 109 -15.38 6.17 6.59
CA ASP A 109 -14.41 7.03 7.28
C ASP A 109 -13.41 7.64 6.31
N ASN A 110 -12.82 6.81 5.44
CA ASN A 110 -11.89 7.24 4.39
C ASN A 110 -12.56 8.24 3.44
N TRP A 111 -13.80 7.97 3.02
CA TRP A 111 -14.56 8.88 2.17
C TRP A 111 -14.85 10.22 2.85
N GLU A 112 -15.26 10.22 4.12
CA GLU A 112 -15.48 11.43 4.90
C GLU A 112 -14.21 12.24 5.11
N GLN A 113 -13.10 11.57 5.44
CA GLN A 113 -11.80 12.21 5.60
C GLN A 113 -11.34 12.86 4.29
N ALA A 114 -11.47 12.16 3.17
CA ALA A 114 -11.19 12.71 1.84
C ALA A 114 -12.00 13.98 1.57
N GLN A 115 -13.30 13.97 1.86
CA GLN A 115 -14.15 15.15 1.69
C GLN A 115 -13.81 16.29 2.64
N ARG A 116 -13.34 15.99 3.86
CA ARG A 116 -12.94 16.99 4.86
C ARG A 116 -11.68 17.72 4.42
N LEU A 117 -10.65 16.96 4.02
CA LEU A 117 -9.39 17.48 3.49
C LEU A 117 -9.62 18.35 2.25
N ALA A 118 -10.47 17.89 1.32
CA ALA A 118 -10.81 18.66 0.13
C ALA A 118 -11.58 19.95 0.45
N ARG A 119 -12.41 19.97 1.51
CA ARG A 119 -13.08 21.19 2.00
C ARG A 119 -12.09 22.15 2.62
N GLU A 120 -11.18 21.66 3.46
CA GLU A 120 -10.11 22.48 4.06
C GLU A 120 -9.26 23.14 2.97
N ALA A 121 -8.88 22.40 1.93
CA ALA A 121 -8.16 22.94 0.78
C ALA A 121 -8.95 24.05 0.04
N ALA A 122 -10.28 23.92 -0.03
CA ALA A 122 -11.15 24.90 -0.67
C ALA A 122 -11.37 26.16 0.17
N GLU A 123 -11.43 26.02 1.50
CA GLU A 123 -11.64 27.12 2.46
C GLU A 123 -10.41 28.01 2.66
N MET A 124 -9.22 27.49 2.35
CA MET A 124 -8.01 28.29 2.25
C MET A 124 -8.20 29.37 1.16
N LYS A 125 -8.54 30.60 1.55
CA LYS A 125 -9.01 31.68 0.66
C LYS A 125 -8.08 31.93 -0.55
N LYS A 126 -8.68 32.26 -1.70
CA LYS A 126 -8.00 32.88 -2.85
C LYS A 126 -7.67 34.34 -2.52
N ASN A 127 -6.51 34.60 -1.92
CA ASN A 127 -5.98 35.95 -1.81
C ASN A 127 -5.03 36.18 -3.02
N PRO A 128 -5.16 37.27 -3.80
CA PRO A 128 -4.28 37.56 -4.94
C PRO A 128 -2.78 37.64 -4.61
N LYS A 129 -2.44 37.74 -3.32
CA LYS A 129 -1.08 37.65 -2.77
C LYS A 129 -0.84 36.34 -2.01
N GLN A 130 -1.38 35.20 -2.47
CA GLN A 130 -1.14 33.92 -1.78
C GLN A 130 0.36 33.63 -1.71
N SER A 131 0.86 33.35 -0.51
CA SER A 131 2.21 32.82 -0.32
C SER A 131 2.29 31.42 -0.94
N VAL A 132 3.45 31.09 -1.49
CA VAL A 132 3.78 29.75 -2.03
C VAL A 132 3.37 28.64 -1.04
N GLU A 133 3.58 28.88 0.25
CA GLU A 133 3.21 28.00 1.36
C GLU A 133 1.70 27.66 1.41
N THR A 134 0.82 28.61 1.12
CA THR A 134 -0.63 28.35 1.12
C THR A 134 -1.04 27.51 -0.08
N VAL A 135 -0.36 27.65 -1.22
CA VAL A 135 -0.61 26.82 -2.41
C VAL A 135 -0.10 25.40 -2.19
N LYS A 136 1.11 25.24 -1.63
CA LYS A 136 1.68 23.94 -1.24
C LYS A 136 0.78 23.21 -0.25
N LYS A 137 0.29 23.88 0.79
CA LYS A 137 -0.63 23.29 1.77
C LYS A 137 -1.95 22.81 1.14
N LYS A 138 -2.51 23.57 0.18
CA LYS A 138 -3.70 23.13 -0.58
C LYS A 138 -3.44 21.89 -1.41
N GLN A 139 -2.29 21.82 -2.08
CA GLN A 139 -1.91 20.66 -2.89
C GLN A 139 -1.73 19.42 -2.00
N LEU A 140 -1.07 19.56 -0.85
CA LEU A 140 -0.92 18.49 0.12
C LEU A 140 -2.27 17.95 0.61
N LEU A 141 -3.18 18.83 1.01
CA LEU A 141 -4.53 18.44 1.45
C LEU A 141 -5.31 17.71 0.34
N LEU A 142 -5.22 18.16 -0.92
CA LEU A 142 -5.86 17.50 -2.05
C LEU A 142 -5.22 16.14 -2.37
N ALA A 143 -3.90 16.01 -2.25
CA ALA A 143 -3.20 14.75 -2.43
C ALA A 143 -3.58 13.73 -1.34
N GLN A 144 -3.61 14.17 -0.07
CA GLN A 144 -4.09 13.35 1.05
C GLN A 144 -5.56 12.94 0.87
N ALA A 145 -6.40 13.82 0.31
CA ALA A 145 -7.79 13.50 0.01
C ALA A 145 -7.91 12.39 -1.06
N ILE A 146 -7.07 12.44 -2.10
CA ILE A 146 -7.01 11.38 -3.12
C ILE A 146 -6.51 10.06 -2.52
N HIS A 147 -5.49 10.10 -1.66
CA HIS A 147 -4.98 8.91 -0.99
C HIS A 147 -6.06 8.21 -0.15
N ASN A 148 -6.82 8.96 0.65
CA ASN A 148 -7.95 8.40 1.42
C ASN A 148 -8.98 7.70 0.52
N LEU A 149 -9.24 8.21 -0.69
CA LEU A 149 -10.16 7.55 -1.64
C LEU A 149 -9.59 6.24 -2.20
N LEU A 150 -8.26 6.15 -2.39
CA LEU A 150 -7.59 4.95 -2.88
C LEU A 150 -7.55 3.82 -1.84
N GLU A 151 -7.57 4.17 -0.55
CA GLU A 151 -7.63 3.22 0.57
C GLU A 151 -9.02 2.57 0.75
N ILE A 152 -10.04 2.99 0.00
CA ILE A 152 -11.38 2.38 0.06
C ILE A 152 -11.34 1.00 -0.61
N PRO A 153 -11.72 -0.08 0.10
CA PRO A 153 -11.69 -1.44 -0.45
C PRO A 153 -12.54 -1.61 -1.71
N LYS A 154 -12.04 -2.34 -2.70
CA LYS A 154 -12.74 -2.57 -3.99
C LYS A 154 -14.08 -3.27 -3.85
N ASN A 155 -14.28 -4.01 -2.76
CA ASN A 155 -15.53 -4.70 -2.46
C ASN A 155 -16.55 -3.81 -1.73
N SER A 156 -16.21 -2.57 -1.35
CA SER A 156 -17.15 -1.61 -0.74
C SER A 156 -18.20 -1.13 -1.73
N SER A 157 -19.37 -0.77 -1.20
CA SER A 157 -20.43 -0.04 -1.91
C SER A 157 -19.96 1.28 -2.55
N LEU A 158 -18.93 1.93 -1.98
CA LEU A 158 -18.39 3.21 -2.47
C LEU A 158 -17.39 3.05 -3.63
N ALA A 159 -16.94 1.83 -3.93
CA ALA A 159 -15.87 1.58 -4.90
C ALA A 159 -16.17 2.15 -6.30
N GLY A 160 -17.44 2.11 -6.72
CA GLY A 160 -17.87 2.66 -8.01
C GLY A 160 -17.78 4.19 -8.12
N LEU A 161 -17.76 4.91 -7.00
CA LEU A 161 -17.73 6.38 -6.95
C LEU A 161 -16.30 6.94 -6.95
N ILE A 162 -15.32 6.13 -6.55
CA ILE A 162 -13.91 6.54 -6.39
C ILE A 162 -13.34 7.20 -7.66
N PRO A 163 -13.45 6.62 -8.87
CA PRO A 163 -12.79 7.20 -10.04
C PRO A 163 -13.30 8.59 -10.39
N LEU A 164 -14.61 8.82 -10.22
CA LEU A 164 -15.23 10.14 -10.44
C LEU A 164 -14.73 11.16 -9.42
N LYS A 165 -14.61 10.75 -8.16
CA LYS A 165 -14.18 11.62 -7.07
C LYS A 165 -12.70 11.98 -7.16
N ILE A 166 -11.85 11.03 -7.51
CA ILE A 166 -10.42 11.28 -7.80
C ILE A 166 -10.30 12.29 -8.94
N LYS A 167 -11.00 12.08 -10.05
CA LYS A 167 -10.98 13.01 -11.19
C LYS A 167 -11.43 14.43 -10.80
N GLU A 168 -12.41 14.54 -9.90
CA GLU A 168 -12.84 15.84 -9.35
C GLU A 168 -11.69 16.54 -8.60
N PHE A 169 -10.97 15.81 -7.74
CA PHE A 169 -9.88 16.34 -6.93
C PHE A 169 -8.63 16.67 -7.77
N GLU A 170 -8.28 15.83 -8.73
CA GLU A 170 -7.24 16.11 -9.73
C GLU A 170 -7.58 17.37 -10.55
N GLY A 171 -8.86 17.54 -10.92
CA GLY A 171 -9.35 18.74 -11.59
C GLY A 171 -9.22 20.01 -10.75
N LYS A 172 -9.30 19.91 -9.42
CA LYS A 172 -9.05 21.02 -8.48
C LYS A 172 -7.56 21.31 -8.33
N LEU A 173 -6.74 20.26 -8.32
CA LEU A 173 -5.28 20.34 -8.24
C LEU A 173 -4.70 21.07 -9.47
N THR A 174 -5.19 20.72 -10.66
CA THR A 174 -4.80 21.37 -11.93
C THR A 174 -5.29 22.82 -12.08
N LYS A 175 -6.45 23.18 -11.51
CA LYS A 175 -6.96 24.57 -11.52
C LYS A 175 -6.29 25.48 -10.48
N SER A 176 -5.54 24.91 -9.52
CA SER A 176 -4.73 25.64 -8.54
C SER A 176 -3.31 25.94 -9.04
N ASN A 177 -3.03 25.70 -10.32
CA ASN A 177 -1.74 26.02 -10.94
C ASN A 177 -1.53 27.54 -10.96
N TYR A 178 -0.95 28.07 -9.88
CA TYR A 178 0.15 29.00 -10.03
C TYR A 178 1.23 28.25 -10.81
N THR A 179 1.19 28.37 -12.13
CA THR A 179 2.31 28.06 -13.01
C THR A 179 3.39 29.10 -12.77
N VAL A 180 4.12 28.97 -11.67
CA VAL A 180 5.41 29.63 -11.50
C VAL A 180 6.44 28.53 -11.58
N ASN A 181 7.05 28.33 -12.75
CA ASN A 181 8.47 27.96 -12.92
C ASN A 181 9.13 26.91 -12.00
N GLU A 182 8.39 26.01 -11.33
CA GLU A 182 8.94 25.05 -10.35
C GLU A 182 9.75 23.91 -11.00
N ASN A 183 9.67 23.73 -12.32
CA ASN A 183 10.48 22.76 -13.07
C ASN A 183 11.96 23.16 -13.27
N ASN A 184 12.43 24.27 -12.71
CA ASN A 184 13.79 24.76 -12.97
C ASN A 184 14.83 24.41 -11.89
N PHE A 185 14.42 23.99 -10.70
CA PHE A 185 15.40 23.73 -9.62
C PHE A 185 16.14 22.41 -9.83
N LEU A 186 15.45 21.33 -10.22
CA LEU A 186 16.12 20.06 -10.54
C LEU A 186 17.05 20.20 -11.75
N GLU A 187 16.66 20.99 -12.76
CA GLU A 187 17.53 21.27 -13.91
C GLU A 187 18.76 22.09 -13.51
N ALA A 188 18.60 23.11 -12.66
CA ALA A 188 19.71 23.87 -12.10
C ALA A 188 20.64 22.99 -11.25
N ILE A 189 20.08 22.18 -10.33
CA ILE A 189 20.85 21.25 -9.51
C ILE A 189 21.57 20.24 -10.38
N ALA A 190 20.92 19.65 -11.38
CA ALA A 190 21.56 18.69 -12.28
C ALA A 190 22.77 19.32 -12.99
N ARG A 191 22.60 20.54 -13.52
CA ARG A 191 23.69 21.29 -14.16
C ARG A 191 24.82 21.61 -13.18
N GLU A 192 24.51 22.15 -12.01
CA GLU A 192 25.51 22.53 -10.99
C GLU A 192 26.25 21.33 -10.40
N SER A 193 25.56 20.18 -10.31
CA SER A 193 26.16 18.92 -9.85
C SER A 193 27.01 18.26 -10.93
N GLY A 194 26.99 18.79 -12.16
CA GLY A 194 27.73 18.26 -13.30
C GLY A 194 27.11 17.01 -13.91
N LEU A 195 25.83 16.71 -13.64
CA LEU A 195 25.10 15.61 -14.30
C LEU A 195 24.93 15.88 -15.80
N SER A 196 24.68 14.83 -16.59
CA SER A 196 24.48 15.00 -18.02
C SER A 196 23.17 15.70 -18.32
N LYS A 197 23.05 16.23 -19.54
CA LYS A 197 21.78 16.73 -20.07
C LYS A 197 20.71 15.63 -20.19
N GLU A 198 21.09 14.36 -20.13
CA GLU A 198 20.18 13.21 -20.19
C GLU A 198 19.90 12.60 -18.82
N ALA A 199 20.42 13.17 -17.73
CA ALA A 199 20.17 12.62 -16.39
C ALA A 199 18.68 12.67 -16.04
N MET A 200 18.15 11.61 -15.45
CA MET A 200 16.79 11.55 -14.94
C MET A 200 16.80 11.71 -13.42
N ILE A 201 15.92 12.56 -12.90
CA ILE A 201 15.74 12.76 -11.46
C ILE A 201 14.26 12.72 -11.17
N THR A 202 13.86 11.97 -10.15
CA THR A 202 12.52 12.06 -9.56
C THR A 202 12.67 12.15 -8.06
N VAL A 203 11.98 13.10 -7.44
CA VAL A 203 11.95 13.33 -5.99
C VAL A 203 10.49 13.35 -5.59
N CYS A 204 10.12 12.56 -4.60
CA CYS A 204 8.76 12.50 -4.08
C CYS A 204 8.75 12.58 -2.57
N HIS A 205 7.77 13.30 -2.04
CA HIS A 205 7.34 13.14 -0.66
C HIS A 205 6.50 11.87 -0.51
N ILE A 206 6.46 11.28 0.70
CA ILE A 206 5.72 10.04 0.99
C ILE A 206 4.22 10.11 0.65
N SER A 207 3.65 11.33 0.67
CA SER A 207 2.28 11.61 0.23
C SER A 207 2.08 11.63 -1.29
N ARG A 208 3.06 11.17 -2.09
CA ARG A 208 3.08 11.18 -3.58
C ARG A 208 3.06 12.57 -4.22
N TYR A 209 3.49 13.61 -3.50
CA TYR A 209 3.83 14.88 -4.15
C TYR A 209 5.22 14.76 -4.77
N CYS A 210 5.30 14.80 -6.10
CA CYS A 210 6.50 14.48 -6.86
C CYS A 210 6.91 15.60 -7.82
N VAL A 211 8.21 15.84 -7.94
CA VAL A 211 8.83 16.67 -8.98
C VAL A 211 9.87 15.84 -9.71
N SER A 212 9.89 15.92 -11.05
CA SER A 212 10.84 15.15 -11.85
C SER A 212 11.47 15.94 -13.00
N LEU A 213 12.74 15.63 -13.24
CA LEU A 213 13.51 16.03 -14.40
C LEU A 213 13.65 14.82 -15.31
N ARG A 214 12.95 14.84 -16.45
CA ARG A 214 12.94 13.74 -17.45
C ARG A 214 12.52 12.38 -16.85
N GLY A 215 11.72 12.35 -15.80
CA GLY A 215 11.48 11.13 -15.03
C GLY A 215 10.76 9.98 -15.76
N LYS A 216 10.08 10.30 -16.87
CA LYS A 216 9.45 9.30 -17.77
C LYS A 216 10.40 8.73 -18.83
N ARG A 217 11.60 9.31 -19.01
CA ARG A 217 12.57 8.82 -19.99
C ARG A 217 13.23 7.53 -19.49
N GLU A 218 13.48 6.62 -20.41
CA GLU A 218 14.26 5.42 -20.12
C GLU A 218 15.76 5.75 -20.12
N PRO A 219 16.53 5.24 -19.15
CA PRO A 219 17.98 5.31 -19.21
C PRO A 219 18.54 4.36 -20.28
N ALA A 220 19.82 4.51 -20.60
CA ALA A 220 20.52 3.67 -21.57
C ALA A 220 20.53 2.18 -21.16
N SER A 221 20.48 1.90 -19.85
CA SER A 221 20.35 0.58 -19.24
C SER A 221 19.75 0.72 -17.85
N PRO A 222 18.93 -0.24 -17.37
CA PRO A 222 18.44 -0.21 -16.00
C PRO A 222 19.50 -0.57 -14.95
N ALA A 223 20.60 -1.21 -15.37
CA ALA A 223 21.61 -1.79 -14.46
C ALA A 223 20.94 -2.61 -13.34
N SER A 224 21.54 -2.62 -12.13
CA SER A 224 20.98 -3.29 -10.96
C SER A 224 19.75 -2.62 -10.34
N LEU A 225 19.31 -1.45 -10.83
CA LEU A 225 18.06 -0.83 -10.35
C LEU A 225 16.82 -1.67 -10.71
N ILE A 226 16.92 -2.53 -11.73
CA ILE A 226 15.87 -3.49 -12.11
C ILE A 226 15.47 -4.46 -10.99
N LYS A 227 16.31 -4.60 -9.96
CA LYS A 227 16.08 -5.49 -8.82
C LYS A 227 14.94 -5.00 -7.93
N ILE A 228 14.63 -3.70 -7.94
CA ILE A 228 13.47 -3.13 -7.23
C ILE A 228 12.15 -3.68 -7.81
N PRO A 229 11.86 -3.56 -9.13
CA PRO A 229 10.68 -4.18 -9.75
C PRO A 229 10.54 -5.68 -9.47
N ILE A 230 11.66 -6.42 -9.45
CA ILE A 230 11.66 -7.86 -9.17
C ILE A 230 11.30 -8.14 -7.71
N ALA A 231 11.85 -7.36 -6.77
CA ALA A 231 11.53 -7.48 -5.35
C ALA A 231 10.05 -7.19 -5.05
N VAL A 232 9.51 -6.12 -5.64
CA VAL A 232 8.09 -5.75 -5.49
C VAL A 232 7.19 -6.86 -6.05
N ALA A 233 7.51 -7.41 -7.23
CA ALA A 233 6.78 -8.54 -7.79
C ALA A 233 6.89 -9.82 -6.92
N LEU A 234 8.05 -10.07 -6.29
CA LEU A 234 8.22 -11.20 -5.39
C LEU A 234 7.31 -11.09 -4.16
N LEU A 235 7.33 -9.95 -3.48
CA LEU A 235 6.51 -9.73 -2.28
C LEU A 235 5.02 -9.81 -2.61
N GLN A 236 4.60 -9.28 -3.77
CA GLN A 236 3.24 -9.45 -4.25
C GLN A 236 2.86 -10.94 -4.39
N LYS A 237 3.71 -11.75 -5.04
CA LYS A 237 3.44 -13.19 -5.21
C LYS A 237 3.33 -13.91 -3.88
N ILE A 238 4.26 -13.61 -2.98
CA ILE A 238 4.33 -14.19 -1.65
C ILE A 238 3.03 -13.90 -0.90
N SER A 239 2.57 -12.65 -0.93
CA SER A 239 1.30 -12.24 -0.31
C SER A 239 0.09 -12.90 -0.96
N GLU A 240 -0.02 -12.85 -2.30
CA GLU A 240 -1.18 -13.39 -3.05
C GLU A 240 -1.36 -14.90 -2.84
N GLN A 241 -0.26 -15.61 -2.65
CA GLN A 241 -0.24 -17.07 -2.56
C GLN A 241 0.02 -17.57 -1.14
N ASN A 242 0.09 -16.66 -0.16
CA ASN A 242 0.40 -16.95 1.25
C ASN A 242 1.62 -17.86 1.41
N ILE A 243 2.72 -17.51 0.72
CA ILE A 243 3.98 -18.25 0.73
C ILE A 243 4.81 -17.78 1.92
N ASP A 244 5.44 -18.72 2.64
CA ASP A 244 6.37 -18.36 3.69
C ASP A 244 7.69 -17.83 3.08
N LEU A 245 8.20 -16.72 3.58
CA LEU A 245 9.51 -16.17 3.22
C LEU A 245 10.67 -17.10 3.58
N ASP A 246 10.45 -18.06 4.49
CA ASP A 246 11.36 -19.15 4.81
C ASP A 246 11.30 -20.33 3.82
N THR A 247 10.43 -20.27 2.81
CA THR A 247 10.39 -21.26 1.73
C THR A 247 11.74 -21.33 1.03
N GLU A 248 12.34 -22.53 1.05
CA GLU A 248 13.62 -22.78 0.41
C GLU A 248 13.50 -22.95 -1.11
N ILE A 249 14.28 -22.16 -1.83
CA ILE A 249 14.42 -22.22 -3.28
C ILE A 249 15.79 -22.78 -3.64
N TYR A 250 15.80 -23.78 -4.52
CA TYR A 250 17.03 -24.33 -5.07
C TYR A 250 17.60 -23.42 -6.16
N VAL A 251 18.84 -23.00 -6.00
CA VAL A 251 19.57 -22.16 -6.95
C VAL A 251 20.18 -23.02 -8.05
N GLN A 252 19.72 -22.85 -9.29
CA GLN A 252 20.21 -23.62 -10.43
C GLN A 252 21.63 -23.21 -10.83
N SER A 253 22.46 -24.17 -11.23
CA SER A 253 23.81 -23.88 -11.79
C SER A 253 23.76 -22.99 -13.02
N GLY A 254 22.71 -23.10 -13.83
CA GLY A 254 22.48 -22.21 -14.97
C GLY A 254 22.30 -20.73 -14.62
N ASN A 255 22.05 -20.38 -13.35
CA ASN A 255 21.92 -18.99 -12.92
C ASN A 255 23.23 -18.38 -12.40
N PHE A 256 24.32 -19.16 -12.38
CA PHE A 256 25.62 -18.67 -11.98
C PHE A 256 26.11 -17.55 -12.90
N THR A 257 26.68 -16.52 -12.30
CA THR A 257 27.35 -15.39 -12.94
C THR A 257 28.52 -14.97 -12.06
N GLU A 258 29.56 -14.35 -12.61
CA GLU A 258 30.65 -13.80 -11.79
C GLU A 258 30.17 -12.51 -11.10
N ASP A 259 29.73 -12.63 -9.86
CA ASP A 259 29.44 -11.52 -8.96
C ASP A 259 30.03 -11.80 -7.56
N ALA A 260 30.06 -10.78 -6.71
CA ALA A 260 30.55 -10.90 -5.33
C ALA A 260 29.53 -11.56 -4.38
N SER A 261 28.60 -12.37 -4.90
CA SER A 261 27.50 -12.94 -4.14
C SER A 261 27.96 -14.02 -3.15
N ALA A 262 27.32 -14.03 -1.98
CA ALA A 262 27.41 -15.16 -1.05
C ALA A 262 26.59 -16.37 -1.54
N ILE A 263 25.63 -16.17 -2.45
CA ILE A 263 24.77 -17.22 -3.01
C ILE A 263 25.57 -18.13 -3.93
N ARG A 264 25.55 -19.43 -3.63
CA ARG A 264 26.16 -20.46 -4.45
C ARG A 264 25.11 -21.24 -5.22
N SER A 265 25.45 -21.66 -6.43
CA SER A 265 24.62 -22.58 -7.20
C SER A 265 24.60 -23.97 -6.57
N LEU A 266 23.60 -24.76 -6.95
CA LEU A 266 23.37 -26.13 -6.46
C LEU A 266 23.10 -26.21 -4.95
N GLN A 267 22.59 -25.12 -4.37
CA GLN A 267 22.23 -25.01 -2.96
C GLN A 267 20.83 -24.45 -2.79
N ARG A 268 20.24 -24.64 -1.61
CA ARG A 268 18.92 -24.14 -1.25
C ARG A 268 19.06 -22.94 -0.31
N TYR A 269 18.26 -21.92 -0.55
CA TYR A 269 18.21 -20.72 0.28
C TYR A 269 16.75 -20.30 0.52
N PRO A 270 16.40 -19.82 1.72
CA PRO A 270 15.13 -19.16 1.95
C PRO A 270 14.90 -17.99 0.98
N LEU A 271 13.65 -17.74 0.56
CA LEU A 271 13.28 -16.60 -0.27
C LEU A 271 13.76 -15.28 0.32
N LYS A 272 13.66 -15.08 1.64
CA LYS A 272 14.16 -13.87 2.31
C LYS A 272 15.66 -13.65 2.15
N VAL A 273 16.46 -14.74 2.11
CA VAL A 273 17.91 -14.66 1.92
C VAL A 273 18.23 -14.26 0.48
N LEU A 274 17.56 -14.87 -0.50
CA LEU A 274 17.73 -14.49 -1.91
C LEU A 274 17.30 -13.04 -2.18
N LEU A 275 16.18 -12.60 -1.58
CA LEU A 275 15.71 -11.22 -1.66
C LEU A 275 16.73 -10.26 -1.02
N GLY A 276 17.22 -10.59 0.17
CA GLY A 276 18.27 -9.84 0.87
C GLY A 276 19.48 -9.64 -0.03
N GLU A 277 20.14 -10.73 -0.43
CA GLU A 277 21.36 -10.72 -1.27
C GLU A 277 21.16 -10.01 -2.62
N MET A 278 19.97 -10.09 -3.20
CA MET A 278 19.62 -9.34 -4.42
C MET A 278 19.65 -7.83 -4.18
N ILE A 279 19.22 -7.36 -3.02
CA ILE A 279 19.07 -5.93 -2.72
C ILE A 279 20.32 -5.36 -2.06
N ASP A 280 20.84 -5.99 -1.01
CA ASP A 280 21.91 -5.48 -0.16
C ASP A 280 23.32 -5.62 -0.76
N HIS A 281 23.61 -6.74 -1.44
CA HIS A 281 24.89 -7.01 -2.11
C HIS A 281 24.78 -6.99 -3.63
N SER A 282 23.58 -6.73 -4.14
CA SER A 282 23.31 -6.73 -5.57
C SER A 282 23.71 -8.04 -6.27
N SER A 283 23.41 -9.19 -5.68
CA SER A 283 23.67 -10.48 -6.32
C SER A 283 22.84 -10.67 -7.60
N ASN A 284 23.51 -10.90 -8.72
CA ASN A 284 22.95 -11.36 -9.98
C ASN A 284 22.47 -12.81 -9.90
N ILE A 285 23.19 -13.71 -9.19
CA ILE A 285 22.77 -15.11 -9.02
C ILE A 285 21.41 -15.17 -8.31
N ALA A 286 21.25 -14.45 -7.20
CA ALA A 286 19.98 -14.37 -6.49
C ALA A 286 18.88 -13.77 -7.37
N THR A 287 19.19 -12.68 -8.07
CA THR A 287 18.25 -12.04 -9.02
C THR A 287 17.76 -13.01 -10.08
N ASN A 288 18.68 -13.73 -10.72
CA ASN A 288 18.38 -14.67 -11.80
C ASN A 288 17.53 -15.83 -11.31
N GLN A 289 17.81 -16.32 -10.10
CA GLN A 289 16.99 -17.37 -9.48
C GLN A 289 15.59 -16.88 -9.11
N LEU A 290 15.45 -15.65 -8.63
CA LEU A 290 14.15 -15.05 -8.34
C LEU A 290 13.34 -14.78 -9.62
N ILE A 291 13.99 -14.39 -10.71
CA ILE A 291 13.36 -14.30 -12.04
C ILE A 291 12.81 -15.66 -12.47
N ASP A 292 13.57 -16.74 -12.31
CA ASP A 292 13.10 -18.09 -12.66
C ASP A 292 11.94 -18.56 -11.77
N TYR A 293 12.01 -18.24 -10.47
CA TYR A 293 10.96 -18.57 -9.51
C TYR A 293 9.64 -17.86 -9.82
N LEU A 294 9.70 -16.58 -10.19
CA LEU A 294 8.53 -15.78 -10.53
C LEU A 294 8.02 -16.10 -11.95
N GLY A 295 8.93 -16.21 -12.91
CA GLY A 295 8.67 -16.25 -14.34
C GLY A 295 8.38 -14.85 -14.92
N TYR A 296 8.92 -14.58 -16.12
CA TYR A 296 8.76 -13.29 -16.80
C TYR A 296 7.29 -12.87 -16.99
N ASN A 297 6.40 -13.83 -17.27
CA ASN A 297 4.98 -13.55 -17.48
C ASN A 297 4.33 -13.01 -16.20
N TYR A 298 4.64 -13.60 -15.05
CA TYR A 298 4.11 -13.13 -13.77
C TYR A 298 4.62 -11.71 -13.49
N ILE A 299 5.94 -11.50 -13.56
CA ILE A 299 6.57 -10.21 -13.28
C ILE A 299 5.95 -9.11 -14.15
N ASN A 300 5.95 -9.28 -15.47
CA ASN A 300 5.48 -8.23 -16.37
C ASN A 300 3.96 -8.02 -16.29
N LYS A 301 3.17 -9.07 -16.07
CA LYS A 301 1.71 -8.95 -15.88
C LYS A 301 1.39 -8.19 -14.59
N TYR A 302 2.11 -8.48 -13.51
CA TYR A 302 1.98 -7.73 -12.27
C TYR A 302 2.33 -6.25 -12.48
N LEU A 303 3.47 -5.97 -13.12
CA LEU A 303 3.92 -4.60 -13.36
C LEU A 303 2.90 -3.81 -14.21
N GLU A 304 2.40 -4.41 -15.28
CA GLU A 304 1.39 -3.80 -16.14
C GLU A 304 0.06 -3.56 -15.41
N ASN A 305 -0.44 -4.55 -14.68
CA ASN A 305 -1.69 -4.44 -13.91
C ASN A 305 -1.59 -3.42 -12.77
N SER A 306 -0.39 -3.17 -12.26
CA SER A 306 -0.10 -2.17 -11.23
C SER A 306 0.13 -0.77 -11.79
N GLY A 307 -0.04 -0.58 -13.11
CA GLY A 307 0.03 0.72 -13.77
C GLY A 307 1.42 1.14 -14.24
N TYR A 308 2.44 0.27 -14.13
CA TYR A 308 3.78 0.54 -14.63
C TYR A 308 3.83 0.36 -16.15
N LYS A 309 3.95 1.48 -16.87
CA LYS A 309 3.84 1.57 -18.33
C LYS A 309 5.16 1.28 -19.02
N VAL A 310 6.28 1.61 -18.40
CA VAL A 310 7.62 1.50 -18.99
C VAL A 310 8.36 0.27 -18.47
N THR A 311 8.31 0.05 -17.16
CA THR A 311 9.14 -0.94 -16.48
C THR A 311 8.83 -2.36 -16.97
N ARG A 312 9.85 -3.08 -17.44
CA ARG A 312 9.74 -4.47 -17.88
C ARG A 312 10.98 -5.27 -17.52
N VAL A 313 10.78 -6.50 -17.06
CA VAL A 313 11.83 -7.48 -16.76
C VAL A 313 11.74 -8.58 -17.81
N ASN A 314 12.63 -8.54 -18.80
CA ASN A 314 12.61 -9.44 -19.95
C ASN A 314 13.90 -10.27 -20.05
N PHE A 315 14.90 -9.94 -19.24
CA PHE A 315 16.23 -10.49 -19.35
C PHE A 315 16.89 -10.70 -17.98
N LYS A 316 17.54 -11.84 -17.77
CA LYS A 316 18.39 -12.13 -16.60
C LYS A 316 19.66 -11.28 -16.61
N LEU A 317 20.26 -11.09 -15.45
CA LEU A 317 21.50 -10.33 -15.32
C LEU A 317 22.69 -11.19 -15.71
N MET A 318 23.62 -10.58 -16.44
CA MET A 318 24.85 -11.24 -16.89
C MET A 318 26.00 -10.86 -15.96
N GLY A 319 26.93 -11.78 -15.77
CA GLY A 319 28.24 -11.47 -15.20
C GLY A 319 29.14 -10.79 -16.22
N GLU A 320 30.40 -10.58 -15.84
CA GLU A 320 31.39 -10.01 -16.75
C GLU A 320 31.66 -10.93 -17.95
N ARG A 321 31.66 -12.26 -17.74
CA ARG A 321 31.97 -13.24 -18.80
C ARG A 321 30.96 -14.37 -18.90
N ILE A 322 30.22 -14.66 -17.84
CA ILE A 322 29.23 -15.75 -17.81
C ILE A 322 27.82 -15.19 -18.01
N MET A 323 27.15 -15.77 -19.00
CA MET A 323 25.75 -15.57 -19.29
C MET A 323 24.91 -16.67 -18.63
N PRO A 324 23.80 -16.33 -17.94
CA PRO A 324 22.93 -17.34 -17.36
C PRO A 324 22.14 -18.09 -18.44
N TRP A 325 21.72 -19.31 -18.12
CA TRP A 325 20.85 -20.12 -18.96
C TRP A 325 19.46 -19.52 -19.10
N LYS A 326 18.92 -19.63 -20.31
CA LYS A 326 17.59 -19.11 -20.70
C LYS A 326 17.44 -17.65 -20.22
N PRO A 327 18.32 -16.75 -20.67
CA PRO A 327 18.41 -15.40 -20.13
C PRO A 327 17.19 -14.55 -20.48
N GLY A 328 16.21 -15.03 -21.23
CA GLY A 328 15.06 -14.26 -21.69
C GLY A 328 15.31 -13.61 -23.05
N SER A 329 14.37 -12.79 -23.51
CA SER A 329 14.43 -12.12 -24.81
C SER A 329 13.94 -10.68 -24.69
N GLY A 330 14.62 -9.76 -25.37
CA GLY A 330 14.33 -8.32 -25.25
C GLY A 330 15.14 -7.65 -24.13
N ARG A 331 14.94 -6.33 -23.98
CA ARG A 331 15.67 -5.51 -23.01
C ARG A 331 14.85 -5.32 -21.73
N ASN A 332 15.55 -5.28 -20.60
CA ASN A 332 14.99 -4.73 -19.36
C ASN A 332 14.82 -3.22 -19.50
N ARG A 333 13.74 -2.68 -18.92
CA ARG A 333 13.38 -1.25 -18.98
C ARG A 333 12.92 -0.76 -17.61
N ILE A 334 13.21 0.50 -17.31
CA ILE A 334 12.77 1.25 -16.12
C ILE A 334 12.65 2.73 -16.51
N ASN A 335 12.04 3.54 -15.64
CA ASN A 335 12.29 4.99 -15.59
C ASN A 335 12.33 5.45 -14.12
N SER A 336 12.75 6.69 -13.86
CA SER A 336 12.91 7.16 -12.47
C SER A 336 11.57 7.44 -11.79
N ASP A 337 10.53 7.81 -12.53
CA ASP A 337 9.19 8.02 -11.96
C ASP A 337 8.62 6.72 -11.37
N GLU A 338 8.64 5.63 -12.13
CA GLU A 338 8.10 4.33 -11.72
C GLU A 338 8.95 3.68 -10.61
N LEU A 339 10.28 3.83 -10.66
CA LEU A 339 11.14 3.36 -9.57
C LEU A 339 10.90 4.14 -8.28
N THR A 340 10.69 5.45 -8.37
CA THR A 340 10.40 6.26 -7.17
C THR A 340 9.04 5.89 -6.59
N GLU A 341 8.02 5.66 -7.43
CA GLU A 341 6.72 5.16 -6.97
C GLU A 341 6.85 3.81 -6.25
N MET A 342 7.66 2.88 -6.77
CA MET A 342 7.93 1.62 -6.07
C MET A 342 8.56 1.85 -4.69
N MET A 343 9.48 2.81 -4.56
CA MET A 343 10.03 3.18 -3.26
C MET A 343 8.96 3.77 -2.33
N LEU A 344 8.03 4.59 -2.84
CA LEU A 344 6.90 5.08 -2.04
C LEU A 344 6.02 3.93 -1.54
N GLN A 345 5.69 2.95 -2.39
CA GLN A 345 4.92 1.77 -2.00
C GLN A 345 5.62 0.95 -0.90
N ILE A 346 6.96 0.80 -1.00
CA ILE A 346 7.78 0.10 -0.01
C ILE A 346 7.74 0.84 1.33
N TYR A 347 7.99 2.14 1.34
CA TYR A 347 8.09 2.91 2.59
C TYR A 347 6.73 3.33 3.18
N ASN A 348 5.64 3.25 2.41
CA ASN A 348 4.27 3.31 2.92
C ASN A 348 3.73 1.95 3.39
N TYR A 349 4.51 0.86 3.27
CA TYR A 349 4.07 -0.51 3.60
C TYR A 349 2.80 -0.94 2.84
N GLU A 350 2.63 -0.46 1.61
CA GLU A 350 1.49 -0.80 0.75
C GLU A 350 1.62 -2.20 0.13
N ILE A 351 2.81 -2.78 0.21
CA ILE A 351 3.12 -4.14 -0.23
C ILE A 351 3.25 -5.01 1.02
N PRO A 352 2.40 -6.04 1.21
CA PRO A 352 2.57 -6.95 2.34
C PRO A 352 3.95 -7.61 2.33
N GLY A 353 4.64 -7.61 3.47
CA GLY A 353 6.03 -8.06 3.57
C GLY A 353 7.09 -7.01 3.22
N ALA A 354 6.70 -5.75 2.99
CA ALA A 354 7.62 -4.65 2.68
C ALA A 354 8.70 -4.44 3.74
N GLU A 355 8.47 -4.81 5.01
CA GLU A 355 9.44 -4.71 6.09
C GLU A 355 10.76 -5.42 5.78
N VAL A 356 10.70 -6.56 5.08
CA VAL A 356 11.90 -7.32 4.69
C VAL A 356 12.69 -6.56 3.62
N LEU A 357 11.99 -5.86 2.73
CA LEU A 357 12.61 -5.07 1.68
C LEU A 357 13.17 -3.74 2.23
N VAL A 358 12.48 -3.09 3.16
CA VAL A 358 12.99 -1.94 3.91
C VAL A 358 14.28 -2.32 4.65
N GLU A 359 14.29 -3.44 5.35
CA GLU A 359 15.48 -3.94 6.03
C GLU A 359 16.63 -4.18 5.04
N ALA A 360 16.39 -4.88 3.93
CA ALA A 360 17.42 -5.16 2.92
C ALA A 360 17.98 -3.86 2.29
N LEU A 361 17.13 -2.88 1.99
CA LEU A 361 17.56 -1.57 1.47
C LEU A 361 18.43 -0.80 2.49
N SER A 362 18.11 -0.88 3.78
CA SER A 362 18.90 -0.27 4.86
C SER A 362 20.26 -0.94 5.08
N ARG A 363 20.40 -2.19 4.66
CA ARG A 363 21.64 -2.97 4.74
C ARG A 363 22.49 -2.89 3.47
N GLN A 364 22.18 -1.99 2.53
CA GLN A 364 22.96 -1.80 1.30
C GLN A 364 24.47 -1.73 1.60
N TYR A 365 25.22 -2.63 0.96
CA TYR A 365 26.66 -2.75 1.10
C TYR A 365 27.37 -1.62 0.36
N ASP A 366 26.91 -1.33 -0.86
CA ASP A 366 27.42 -0.22 -1.64
C ASP A 366 26.86 1.13 -1.15
N ARG A 367 27.64 1.80 -0.31
CA ARG A 367 27.28 3.07 0.33
C ARG A 367 27.91 4.30 -0.33
N VAL A 368 28.43 4.14 -1.55
CA VAL A 368 29.19 5.20 -2.24
C VAL A 368 28.30 6.20 -2.96
N MET A 369 26.96 6.11 -2.90
CA MET A 369 26.06 7.07 -3.55
C MET A 369 25.16 7.78 -2.54
N GLY A 370 23.91 7.35 -2.37
CA GLY A 370 22.91 8.02 -1.55
C GLY A 370 23.32 8.11 -0.09
N TYR A 371 23.79 7.01 0.50
CA TYR A 371 24.29 7.02 1.88
C TYR A 371 25.38 8.08 2.09
N ALA A 372 26.41 8.08 1.22
CA ALA A 372 27.51 9.04 1.27
C ALA A 372 27.04 10.49 1.02
N ALA A 373 26.06 10.69 0.13
CA ALA A 373 25.52 12.01 -0.20
C ALA A 373 24.78 12.66 0.97
N LEU A 374 24.13 11.85 1.82
CA LEU A 374 23.39 12.36 2.97
C LEU A 374 24.28 12.59 4.20
N GLN A 375 25.53 12.12 4.17
CA GLN A 375 26.48 12.40 5.25
C GLN A 375 26.73 13.92 5.34
N GLY A 376 26.40 14.51 6.49
CA GLY A 376 26.54 15.95 6.73
C GLY A 376 25.33 16.80 6.32
N THR A 377 24.24 16.17 5.86
CA THR A 377 22.93 16.82 5.71
C THR A 377 22.08 16.63 6.96
N GLU A 378 20.97 17.37 7.08
CA GLU A 378 19.97 17.17 8.14
C GLU A 378 19.06 15.95 7.88
N ALA A 379 19.17 15.32 6.71
CA ALA A 379 18.38 14.14 6.37
C ALA A 379 19.01 12.85 6.89
N GLN A 380 18.17 11.98 7.41
CA GLN A 380 18.55 10.62 7.79
C GLN A 380 18.35 9.66 6.60
N TRP A 381 19.42 9.02 6.15
CA TRP A 381 19.34 7.94 5.18
C TRP A 381 18.58 6.73 5.73
N LEU A 382 17.63 6.18 4.97
CA LEU A 382 16.84 5.00 5.37
C LEU A 382 17.27 3.74 4.61
N GLY A 383 17.57 3.86 3.32
CA GLY A 383 17.94 2.73 2.48
C GLY A 383 18.09 3.12 1.02
N GLU A 384 18.84 2.34 0.24
CA GLU A 384 19.01 2.59 -1.19
C GLU A 384 19.23 1.31 -2.02
N LYS A 385 18.98 1.41 -3.32
CA LYS A 385 19.49 0.48 -4.33
C LYS A 385 20.29 1.24 -5.38
N THR A 386 21.56 0.88 -5.51
CA THR A 386 22.45 1.40 -6.56
C THR A 386 22.33 0.58 -7.86
N GLY A 387 22.71 1.19 -8.98
CA GLY A 387 22.87 0.54 -10.26
C GLY A 387 23.97 1.17 -11.09
N GLU A 388 24.92 0.33 -11.53
CA GLU A 388 26.07 0.76 -12.30
C GLU A 388 26.37 -0.24 -13.43
N ASN A 389 26.76 0.29 -14.58
CA ASN A 389 27.46 -0.44 -15.64
C ASN A 389 28.18 0.57 -16.56
N SER A 390 28.75 0.08 -17.67
CA SER A 390 29.46 0.92 -18.65
C SER A 390 28.62 2.00 -19.35
N LYS A 391 27.31 2.05 -19.14
CA LYS A 391 26.38 3.01 -19.78
C LYS A 391 25.62 3.90 -18.80
N VAL A 392 25.50 3.47 -17.54
CA VAL A 392 24.63 4.13 -16.57
C VAL A 392 25.24 4.10 -15.18
N LEU A 393 24.98 5.16 -14.45
CA LEU A 393 25.19 5.26 -13.01
C LEU A 393 23.91 5.80 -12.37
N GLY A 394 23.44 5.19 -11.29
CA GLY A 394 22.28 5.71 -10.60
C GLY A 394 21.99 5.04 -9.26
N THR A 395 21.10 5.66 -8.50
CA THR A 395 20.58 5.14 -7.24
C THR A 395 19.11 5.52 -7.09
N THR A 396 18.36 4.69 -6.38
CA THR A 396 17.06 5.05 -5.82
C THR A 396 17.14 4.86 -4.30
N LEU A 397 16.82 5.90 -3.54
CA LEU A 397 16.95 5.92 -2.08
C LEU A 397 15.70 6.50 -1.41
N ALA A 398 15.55 6.18 -0.14
CA ALA A 398 14.65 6.87 0.76
C ALA A 398 15.43 7.53 1.91
N PHE A 399 14.90 8.65 2.38
CA PHE A 399 15.43 9.37 3.53
C PHE A 399 14.29 9.98 4.35
N ASN A 400 14.58 10.29 5.61
CA ASN A 400 13.71 11.03 6.49
C ASN A 400 14.26 12.43 6.74
N TYR A 401 13.39 13.43 6.76
CA TYR A 401 13.69 14.78 7.22
C TYR A 401 12.46 15.37 7.89
N ALA A 402 12.61 15.91 9.11
CA ALA A 402 11.53 16.50 9.89
C ALA A 402 10.28 15.61 10.01
N ASP A 403 10.49 14.31 10.31
CA ASP A 403 9.46 13.26 10.40
C ASP A 403 8.77 12.88 9.08
N ASP A 404 9.05 13.59 7.98
CA ASP A 404 8.58 13.25 6.64
C ASP A 404 9.55 12.30 5.92
N ILE A 405 8.99 11.32 5.20
CA ILE A 405 9.77 10.43 4.34
C ILE A 405 9.74 10.95 2.92
N TYR A 406 10.88 10.84 2.25
CA TYR A 406 11.06 11.18 0.85
C TYR A 406 11.74 10.04 0.11
N ALA A 407 11.46 9.92 -1.18
CA ALA A 407 12.15 9.03 -2.10
C ALA A 407 12.79 9.84 -3.22
N ILE A 408 14.05 9.52 -3.56
CA ILE A 408 14.80 10.13 -4.66
C ILE A 408 15.32 9.03 -5.56
N THR A 409 15.12 9.19 -6.86
CA THR A 409 15.84 8.43 -7.89
C THR A 409 16.66 9.36 -8.75
N VAL A 410 17.96 9.11 -8.86
CA VAL A 410 18.88 9.83 -9.76
C VAL A 410 19.56 8.82 -10.68
N ILE A 411 19.49 9.06 -12.00
CA ILE A 411 20.12 8.21 -13.02
C ILE A 411 20.84 9.09 -14.04
N ASP A 412 22.10 8.81 -14.36
CA ASP A 412 22.86 9.48 -15.42
C ASP A 412 23.34 8.44 -16.45
N ASN A 413 23.13 8.72 -17.75
CA ASN A 413 23.56 7.91 -18.88
C ASN A 413 25.06 8.06 -19.21
N ARG A 414 25.87 8.41 -18.22
CA ARG A 414 27.32 8.46 -18.35
C ARG A 414 27.94 7.53 -17.31
N PRO A 415 28.81 6.59 -17.74
CA PRO A 415 29.69 5.93 -16.80
C PRO A 415 30.62 6.98 -16.19
N GLY A 416 30.96 6.88 -14.90
CA GLY A 416 31.82 7.88 -14.28
C GLY A 416 31.76 7.93 -12.77
N THR A 417 32.21 9.06 -12.23
CA THR A 417 32.42 9.24 -10.79
C THR A 417 31.12 9.40 -10.02
N TYR A 418 31.00 8.77 -8.86
CA TYR A 418 29.84 8.90 -7.97
C TYR A 418 29.59 10.34 -7.48
N ILE A 419 30.57 11.23 -7.65
CA ILE A 419 30.55 12.62 -7.17
C ILE A 419 29.36 13.40 -7.72
N GLN A 420 29.04 13.30 -9.02
CA GLN A 420 27.94 14.09 -9.60
C GLN A 420 26.58 13.62 -9.06
N ILE A 421 26.40 12.30 -8.89
CA ILE A 421 25.21 11.73 -8.25
C ILE A 421 25.11 12.23 -6.80
N ARG A 422 26.18 12.12 -6.01
CA ARG A 422 26.21 12.60 -4.62
C ARG A 422 25.87 14.08 -4.49
N ASN A 423 26.53 14.92 -5.30
CA ASN A 423 26.32 16.36 -5.29
C ASN A 423 24.85 16.71 -5.62
N SER A 424 24.24 15.98 -6.56
CA SER A 424 22.84 16.20 -6.91
C SER A 424 21.89 15.84 -5.77
N ILE A 425 22.10 14.69 -5.11
CA ILE A 425 21.29 14.26 -3.97
C ILE A 425 21.44 15.25 -2.81
N THR A 426 22.68 15.63 -2.48
CA THR A 426 22.98 16.60 -1.41
C THR A 426 22.23 17.92 -1.67
N LYS A 427 22.36 18.49 -2.87
CA LYS A 427 21.70 19.74 -3.25
C LYS A 427 20.17 19.64 -3.26
N ILE A 428 19.61 18.49 -3.63
CA ILE A 428 18.15 18.25 -3.57
C ILE A 428 17.69 18.26 -2.12
N VAL A 429 18.40 17.57 -1.24
CA VAL A 429 18.07 17.54 0.19
C VAL A 429 18.24 18.94 0.81
N ASP A 430 19.32 19.64 0.53
CA ASP A 430 19.52 21.03 0.99
C ASP A 430 18.38 21.95 0.53
N HIS A 431 17.88 21.76 -0.69
CA HIS A 431 16.72 22.48 -1.19
C HIS A 431 15.46 22.18 -0.37
N ILE A 432 15.20 20.90 -0.06
CA ILE A 432 14.05 20.48 0.75
C ILE A 432 14.17 21.06 2.17
N VAL A 433 15.34 20.96 2.79
CA VAL A 433 15.62 21.50 4.13
C VAL A 433 15.38 23.01 4.15
N LYS A 434 15.98 23.75 3.21
CA LYS A 434 15.88 25.21 3.14
C LYS A 434 14.45 25.71 2.93
N ASN A 435 13.61 24.95 2.22
CA ASN A 435 12.25 25.35 1.89
C ASN A 435 11.18 24.71 2.80
N GLY A 436 11.59 23.90 3.78
CA GLY A 436 10.67 23.20 4.69
C GLY A 436 9.82 22.13 3.98
N GLY A 437 10.35 21.54 2.91
CA GLY A 437 9.64 20.57 2.06
C GLY A 437 9.98 20.73 0.58
N LEU A 438 9.44 19.79 -0.21
CA LEU A 438 9.56 19.76 -1.67
C LEU A 438 8.88 20.95 -2.34
#